data_AF-A0A182PQU5-F1
#
_entry.id   AF-A0A182PQU5-F1
#
_cell.length_a   1.000
_cell.length_b   1.000
_cell.length_c   1.000
_cell.angle_alpha   90.00
_cell.angle_beta   90.00
_cell.angle_gamma   90.00
#
_symmetry.space_group_name_H-M   'P 1'
#
loop_
_entity.id
_entity.type
_entity.pdbx_description
1 polymer ?
#
loop_
_entity_poly.entity_id
_entity_poly.type
_entity_poly.pdbx_seq_one_letter_code
_entity_poly.pdbx_strand_id
1 'polypeptide(L)'
;MIHVSPNIDPHGSEANIRSVPSTVPPSLLAWWFQCGKTDTHQEQRQQQGPLGFTGCFDIIYNITLHYLQETLDHIVLVLLAYSVLCIVLYRLMFRRAYSGGSRVGRWLVRRSHLPPCNRALLVTAHPDDEVMFFGPTILELRRRQCRVFVLCLSEGNHDRKGAIRRQELWDACESMGIRPEDITLVNATHLQDDPTAEWKTGTIASQLLRQLESLDAELLITFDKEGVSGHPNHCAIYYATASLCLSGLIPTNCKVLTLETVNVCRKYLSIFDLPVTLLLSTNWVILSWRARRSVQNAMRLHHSQMVWFRRLYIAFSRYMVINSLREINKSDVEFEILDS
;
A
#
# COMPACT_ATOMS: atom_id res chain seq x y z
N MET A 1 -52.78 45.42 -69.52
CA MET A 1 -53.95 45.03 -70.33
C MET A 1 -54.89 44.28 -69.40
N ILE A 2 -56.12 44.77 -69.33
CA ILE A 2 -57.17 44.39 -68.40
C ILE A 2 -57.65 42.97 -68.71
N HIS A 3 -57.85 42.13 -67.68
CA HIS A 3 -59.09 41.35 -67.62
C HIS A 3 -59.42 40.94 -66.18
N VAL A 4 -60.45 41.63 -65.69
CA VAL A 4 -61.35 41.19 -64.62
C VAL A 4 -62.33 40.19 -65.25
N SER A 5 -62.64 39.09 -64.55
CA SER A 5 -64.02 38.84 -64.14
C SER A 5 -64.16 37.73 -63.09
N PRO A 6 -65.11 37.90 -62.15
CA PRO A 6 -65.34 37.02 -61.01
C PRO A 6 -66.37 35.95 -61.35
N ASN A 7 -66.47 34.89 -60.53
CA ASN A 7 -67.73 34.20 -60.42
C ASN A 7 -68.00 33.74 -58.98
N ILE A 8 -69.26 33.89 -58.62
CA ILE A 8 -69.86 33.92 -57.30
C ILE A 8 -70.60 32.59 -57.05
N ASP A 9 -70.50 32.09 -55.81
CA ASP A 9 -71.47 31.27 -55.04
C ASP A 9 -71.70 29.76 -55.34
N PRO A 10 -72.35 29.01 -54.41
CA PRO A 10 -72.15 28.93 -52.96
C PRO A 10 -72.27 27.45 -52.47
N HIS A 11 -72.44 27.25 -51.16
CA HIS A 11 -72.73 25.99 -50.44
C HIS A 11 -71.53 25.24 -49.86
N GLY A 12 -71.52 25.22 -48.52
CA GLY A 12 -70.50 24.60 -47.71
C GLY A 12 -70.69 23.11 -47.50
N SER A 13 -69.66 22.54 -46.90
CA SER A 13 -69.72 21.46 -45.92
C SER A 13 -68.34 21.33 -45.31
N GLU A 14 -68.27 21.46 -43.99
CA GLU A 14 -67.09 21.13 -43.19
C GLU A 14 -66.76 19.63 -43.34
N ALA A 15 -65.47 19.28 -43.42
CA ALA A 15 -64.80 18.40 -42.45
C ALA A 15 -63.50 17.76 -42.98
N ASN A 16 -62.53 17.67 -42.06
CA ASN A 16 -61.46 16.68 -41.93
C ASN A 16 -60.26 16.71 -42.89
N ILE A 17 -59.25 17.52 -42.53
CA ILE A 17 -57.85 17.29 -42.91
C ILE A 17 -57.22 16.37 -41.86
N ARG A 18 -56.91 15.13 -42.26
CA ARG A 18 -56.03 14.21 -41.53
C ARG A 18 -54.58 14.71 -41.61
N SER A 19 -53.94 14.94 -40.47
CA SER A 19 -52.49 15.11 -40.38
C SER A 19 -51.80 13.74 -40.23
N VAL A 20 -50.76 13.53 -41.04
CA VAL A 20 -49.88 12.36 -41.00
C VAL A 20 -48.84 12.56 -39.88
N PRO A 21 -48.56 11.57 -39.01
CA PRO A 21 -47.52 11.72 -37.99
C PRO A 21 -46.14 11.48 -38.60
N SER A 22 -45.24 12.46 -38.41
CA SER A 22 -43.81 12.35 -38.71
C SER A 22 -43.11 11.48 -37.66
N THR A 23 -42.45 10.41 -38.10
CA THR A 23 -41.60 9.55 -37.26
C THR A 23 -40.16 10.07 -37.25
N VAL A 24 -39.75 10.71 -36.15
CA VAL A 24 -38.34 10.89 -35.77
C VAL A 24 -38.18 10.26 -34.39
N PRO A 25 -37.20 9.37 -34.14
CA PRO A 25 -37.04 8.75 -32.83
C PRO A 25 -36.49 9.79 -31.83
N PRO A 26 -36.97 9.80 -30.57
CA PRO A 26 -36.41 10.68 -29.56
C PRO A 26 -34.98 10.27 -29.23
N SER A 27 -34.11 11.25 -28.95
CA SER A 27 -32.77 10.99 -28.42
C SER A 27 -32.86 10.26 -27.07
N LEU A 28 -31.86 9.44 -26.75
CA LEU A 28 -31.76 8.68 -25.49
C LEU A 28 -31.94 9.56 -24.23
N LEU A 29 -31.53 10.83 -24.31
CA LEU A 29 -31.74 11.83 -23.27
C LEU A 29 -33.21 12.24 -23.10
N ALA A 30 -33.97 12.36 -24.20
CA ALA A 30 -35.39 12.68 -24.13
C ALA A 30 -36.21 11.49 -23.57
N TRP A 31 -35.83 10.25 -23.90
CA TRP A 31 -36.46 9.05 -23.34
C TRP A 31 -36.20 8.92 -21.82
N TRP A 32 -34.98 9.20 -21.36
CA TRP A 32 -34.63 9.23 -19.94
C TRP A 32 -35.41 10.29 -19.14
N PHE A 33 -35.56 11.51 -19.67
CA PHE A 33 -36.35 12.56 -19.02
C PHE A 33 -37.86 12.29 -19.03
N GLN A 34 -38.36 11.51 -19.99
CA GLN A 34 -39.77 11.13 -20.06
C GLN A 34 -40.09 9.99 -19.08
N CYS A 35 -39.26 8.95 -18.99
CA CYS A 35 -39.40 7.87 -18.02
C CYS A 35 -39.32 8.35 -16.57
N GLY A 36 -38.41 9.29 -16.26
CA GLY A 36 -38.29 9.85 -14.91
C GLY A 36 -39.49 10.69 -14.43
N LYS A 37 -40.33 11.17 -15.35
CA LYS A 37 -41.53 11.99 -15.03
C LYS A 37 -42.84 11.20 -15.02
N THR A 38 -42.92 10.08 -15.73
CA THR A 38 -44.15 9.24 -15.73
C THR A 38 -44.25 8.34 -14.51
N ASP A 39 -43.12 7.91 -13.93
CA ASP A 39 -43.14 7.00 -12.78
C ASP A 39 -43.40 7.73 -11.45
N THR A 40 -43.19 9.05 -11.37
CA THR A 40 -43.35 9.82 -10.13
C THR A 40 -44.76 10.40 -9.90
N HIS A 41 -45.63 10.43 -10.92
CA HIS A 41 -46.94 11.09 -10.81
C HIS A 41 -48.16 10.16 -10.77
N GLN A 42 -48.00 8.85 -10.99
CA GLN A 42 -49.13 7.90 -10.97
C GLN A 42 -49.27 7.06 -9.69
N GLU A 43 -48.24 6.96 -8.84
CA GLU A 43 -48.33 6.15 -7.60
C GLU A 43 -48.88 6.88 -6.37
N GLN A 44 -49.08 8.21 -6.41
CA GLN A 44 -49.45 8.98 -5.21
C GLN A 44 -50.96 9.13 -4.95
N ARG A 45 -51.86 8.44 -5.66
CA ARG A 45 -53.32 8.70 -5.53
C ARG A 45 -54.22 7.53 -5.13
N GLN A 46 -53.69 6.51 -4.46
CA GLN A 46 -54.50 5.46 -3.83
C GLN A 46 -53.79 4.84 -2.63
N GLN A 47 -53.99 5.40 -1.44
CA GLN A 47 -53.99 4.71 -0.13
C GLN A 47 -54.12 5.76 1.00
N GLN A 48 -55.35 6.18 1.27
CA GLN A 48 -55.71 6.81 2.55
C GLN A 48 -56.60 5.83 3.32
N GLY A 49 -55.96 4.84 3.93
CA GLY A 49 -56.49 4.04 5.04
C GLY A 49 -55.54 4.17 6.22
N PRO A 50 -55.98 3.97 7.47
CA PRO A 50 -55.15 4.21 8.65
C PRO A 50 -53.87 3.38 8.56
N LEU A 51 -52.70 4.02 8.64
CA LEU A 51 -51.40 3.35 8.58
C LEU A 51 -51.33 2.33 9.72
N GLY A 52 -51.53 1.06 9.37
CA GLY A 52 -51.16 -0.04 10.24
C GLY A 52 -49.66 -0.02 10.49
N PHE A 53 -49.23 -0.47 11.66
CA PHE A 53 -47.83 -0.60 12.07
C PHE A 53 -46.94 -1.14 10.92
N THR A 54 -47.43 -2.13 10.16
CA THR A 54 -46.79 -2.73 8.98
C THR A 54 -46.46 -1.75 7.84
N GLY A 55 -47.35 -0.83 7.47
CA GLY A 55 -47.09 0.12 6.39
C GLY A 55 -46.03 1.18 6.73
N CYS A 56 -45.88 1.50 8.02
CA CYS A 56 -44.78 2.34 8.49
C CYS A 56 -43.42 1.61 8.35
N PHE A 57 -43.37 0.31 8.65
CA PHE A 57 -42.16 -0.49 8.41
C PHE A 57 -41.79 -0.56 6.94
N ASP A 58 -42.76 -0.76 6.04
CA ASP A 58 -42.48 -0.84 4.60
C ASP A 58 -41.92 0.49 4.05
N ILE A 59 -42.45 1.63 4.52
CA ILE A 59 -41.94 2.96 4.15
C ILE A 59 -40.52 3.16 4.69
N ILE A 60 -40.29 2.89 5.98
CA ILE A 60 -38.96 3.01 6.59
C ILE A 60 -37.96 2.07 5.90
N TYR A 61 -38.37 0.85 5.58
CA TYR A 61 -37.56 -0.15 4.90
C TYR A 61 -37.14 0.33 3.50
N ASN A 62 -38.09 0.80 2.69
CA ASN A 62 -37.81 1.29 1.34
C ASN A 62 -36.94 2.55 1.35
N ILE A 63 -37.17 3.49 2.27
CA ILE A 63 -36.31 4.66 2.46
C ILE A 63 -34.90 4.24 2.86
N THR A 64 -34.78 3.30 3.81
CA THR A 64 -33.47 2.80 4.27
C THR A 64 -32.71 2.11 3.14
N LEU A 65 -33.38 1.26 2.35
CA LEU A 65 -32.79 0.62 1.19
C LEU A 65 -32.32 1.63 0.14
N HIS A 66 -33.12 2.65 -0.15
CA HIS A 66 -32.75 3.70 -1.10
C HIS A 66 -31.50 4.45 -0.63
N TYR A 67 -31.45 4.91 0.63
CA TYR A 67 -30.26 5.55 1.19
C TYR A 67 -29.05 4.62 1.23
N LEU A 68 -29.25 3.34 1.53
CA LEU A 68 -28.18 2.35 1.51
C LEU A 68 -27.62 2.18 0.11
N GLN A 69 -28.47 2.09 -0.91
CA GLN A 69 -28.05 1.94 -2.30
C GLN A 69 -27.28 3.17 -2.79
N GLU A 70 -27.80 4.38 -2.58
CA GLU A 70 -27.09 5.64 -2.89
C GLU A 70 -25.74 5.71 -2.18
N THR A 71 -25.69 5.32 -0.90
CA THR A 71 -24.44 5.28 -0.13
C THR A 71 -23.44 4.28 -0.71
N LEU A 72 -23.90 3.09 -1.11
CA LEU A 72 -23.06 2.08 -1.75
C LEU A 72 -22.51 2.58 -3.09
N ASP A 73 -23.33 3.24 -3.90
CA ASP A 73 -22.91 3.83 -5.18
C ASP A 73 -21.83 4.89 -4.98
N HIS A 74 -21.99 5.76 -3.97
CA HIS A 74 -20.96 6.73 -3.60
C HIS A 74 -19.67 6.07 -3.10
N ILE A 75 -19.75 5.02 -2.27
CA ILE A 75 -18.57 4.27 -1.80
C ILE A 75 -17.83 3.64 -2.98
N VAL A 76 -18.55 3.01 -3.90
CA VAL A 76 -17.97 2.40 -5.10
C VAL A 76 -17.26 3.45 -5.96
N LEU A 77 -17.89 4.61 -6.17
CA LEU A 77 -17.30 5.70 -6.94
C LEU A 77 -16.01 6.23 -6.28
N VAL A 78 -16.01 6.41 -4.96
CA VAL A 78 -14.82 6.85 -4.21
C VAL A 78 -13.69 5.81 -4.30
N LEU A 79 -14.00 4.53 -4.13
CA LEU A 79 -13.01 3.45 -4.26
C LEU A 79 -12.43 3.36 -5.68
N LEU A 80 -13.26 3.56 -6.71
CA LEU A 80 -12.81 3.61 -8.10
C LEU A 80 -11.91 4.82 -8.35
N ALA A 81 -12.33 6.00 -7.92
CA ALA A 81 -11.53 7.22 -8.05
C ALA A 81 -10.18 7.09 -7.33
N TYR A 82 -10.19 6.52 -6.11
CA TYR A 82 -8.98 6.22 -5.36
C TYR A 82 -8.07 5.22 -6.07
N SER A 83 -8.64 4.16 -6.63
CA SER A 83 -7.90 3.15 -7.40
C SER A 83 -7.24 3.75 -8.64
N VAL A 84 -7.97 4.61 -9.37
CA VAL A 84 -7.45 5.35 -10.51
C VAL A 84 -6.31 6.27 -10.08
N LEU A 85 -6.48 7.02 -8.99
CA LEU A 85 -5.43 7.87 -8.43
C LEU A 85 -4.15 7.07 -8.13
N CYS A 86 -4.26 5.93 -7.45
CA CYS A 86 -3.12 5.08 -7.13
C CYS A 86 -2.41 4.58 -8.39
N ILE A 87 -3.16 4.11 -9.39
CA ILE A 87 -2.61 3.62 -10.66
C ILE A 87 -1.93 4.76 -11.44
N VAL A 88 -2.53 5.95 -11.48
CA VAL A 88 -1.97 7.12 -12.15
C VAL A 88 -0.68 7.55 -11.45
N LEU A 89 -0.67 7.70 -10.13
CA LEU A 89 0.53 8.03 -9.36
C LEU A 89 1.64 7.00 -9.58
N TYR A 90 1.32 5.71 -9.48
CA TYR A 90 2.28 4.64 -9.73
C TYR A 90 2.84 4.70 -11.15
N ARG A 91 1.99 4.90 -12.17
CA ARG A 91 2.44 5.07 -13.56
C ARG A 91 3.30 6.32 -13.74
N LEU A 92 2.97 7.45 -13.12
CA LEU A 92 3.78 8.67 -13.18
C LEU A 92 5.17 8.45 -12.57
N MET A 93 5.28 7.69 -11.48
CA MET A 93 6.57 7.36 -10.84
C MET A 93 7.46 6.43 -11.68
N PHE A 94 6.90 5.67 -12.62
CA PHE A 94 7.64 4.69 -13.44
C PHE A 94 7.57 4.93 -14.96
N ARG A 95 6.88 5.98 -15.42
CA ARG A 95 6.84 6.39 -16.83
C ARG A 95 8.25 6.69 -17.31
N ARG A 96 8.78 5.92 -18.26
CA ARG A 96 10.02 6.27 -18.96
C ARG A 96 9.85 7.68 -19.54
N ALA A 97 10.65 8.64 -19.07
CA ALA A 97 10.83 9.87 -19.82
C ALA A 97 11.36 9.45 -21.20
N TYR A 98 10.59 9.72 -22.25
CA TYR A 98 11.02 9.46 -23.61
C TYR A 98 12.29 10.29 -23.82
N SER A 99 13.40 9.60 -24.05
CA SER A 99 14.71 10.20 -24.23
C SER A 99 14.73 10.89 -25.59
N GLY A 100 14.22 12.13 -25.62
CA GLY A 100 14.20 13.01 -26.77
C GLY A 100 14.33 14.46 -26.30
N GLY A 101 15.56 14.92 -26.12
CA GLY A 101 15.90 16.32 -26.37
C GLY A 101 15.97 17.32 -25.21
N SER A 102 15.65 17.01 -23.94
CA SER A 102 15.96 17.95 -22.84
C SER A 102 16.16 17.26 -21.49
N ARG A 103 17.22 17.67 -20.76
CA ARG A 103 17.58 17.18 -19.41
C ARG A 103 16.65 17.72 -18.31
N VAL A 104 15.37 17.96 -18.63
CA VAL A 104 14.38 18.58 -17.72
C VAL A 104 13.16 17.68 -17.50
N GLY A 105 13.31 16.37 -17.70
CA GLY A 105 12.37 15.37 -17.20
C GLY A 105 12.60 15.08 -15.72
N ARG A 106 12.55 16.09 -14.84
CA ARG A 106 12.63 15.88 -13.40
C ARG A 106 11.38 15.07 -13.01
N TRP A 107 11.56 13.84 -12.52
CA TRP A 107 10.46 13.03 -12.01
C TRP A 107 9.65 13.87 -11.01
N LEU A 108 8.37 14.11 -11.30
CA LEU A 108 7.50 14.92 -10.42
C LEU A 108 7.42 14.33 -9.00
N VAL A 109 7.56 13.02 -8.88
CA VAL A 109 7.56 12.28 -7.60
C VAL A 109 8.79 11.39 -7.55
N ARG A 110 9.57 11.52 -6.47
CA ARG A 110 10.74 10.67 -6.21
C ARG A 110 10.29 9.26 -5.82
N ARG A 111 10.92 8.25 -6.43
CA ARG A 111 10.67 6.82 -6.14
C ARG A 111 11.08 6.39 -4.73
N SER A 112 12.04 7.10 -4.18
CA SER A 112 12.59 6.82 -2.87
C SER A 112 13.05 8.11 -2.22
N HIS A 113 12.82 8.19 -0.93
CA HIS A 113 13.37 9.19 -0.04
C HIS A 113 14.09 8.44 1.08
N LEU A 114 15.40 8.28 0.91
CA LEU A 114 16.29 7.65 1.88
C LEU A 114 17.51 8.56 2.02
N PRO A 115 18.11 8.67 3.21
CA PRO A 115 19.36 9.39 3.38
C PRO A 115 20.46 8.83 2.48
N PRO A 116 21.36 9.68 1.96
CA PRO A 116 22.54 9.19 1.25
C PRO A 116 23.43 8.41 2.22
N CYS A 117 23.92 7.25 1.78
CA CYS A 117 24.87 6.43 2.51
C CYS A 117 25.62 5.51 1.53
N ASN A 118 26.85 5.16 1.88
CA ASN A 118 27.68 4.21 1.15
C ASN A 118 27.63 2.81 1.76
N ARG A 119 27.37 2.72 3.07
CA ARG A 119 27.36 1.48 3.85
C ARG A 119 26.13 1.46 4.75
N ALA A 120 25.28 0.47 4.56
CA ALA A 120 24.06 0.28 5.35
C ALA A 120 24.07 -1.10 6.01
N LEU A 121 23.73 -1.15 7.30
CA LEU A 121 23.53 -2.37 8.07
C LEU A 121 22.02 -2.60 8.26
N LEU A 122 21.51 -3.70 7.69
CA LEU A 122 20.16 -4.20 7.94
C LEU A 122 20.21 -5.24 9.05
N VAL A 123 19.39 -5.06 10.09
CA VAL A 123 19.29 -6.01 11.20
C VAL A 123 17.92 -6.65 11.22
N THR A 124 17.90 -7.97 11.32
CA THR A 124 16.70 -8.82 11.28
C THR A 124 16.75 -9.86 12.39
N ALA A 125 15.60 -10.40 12.78
CA ALA A 125 15.55 -11.43 13.80
C ALA A 125 15.79 -12.81 13.19
N HIS A 126 15.13 -13.10 12.06
CA HIS A 126 15.06 -14.44 11.49
C HIS A 126 15.39 -14.46 10.00
N PRO A 127 15.80 -15.62 9.46
CA PRO A 127 15.86 -15.83 8.01
C PRO A 127 14.47 -15.69 7.42
N ASP A 128 14.31 -14.88 6.37
CA ASP A 128 13.09 -14.46 5.65
C ASP A 128 12.71 -12.99 5.86
N ASP A 129 12.96 -12.43 7.03
CA ASP A 129 12.68 -11.04 7.39
C ASP A 129 13.26 -10.05 6.38
N GLU A 130 14.48 -10.32 5.90
CA GLU A 130 15.25 -9.44 5.04
C GLU A 130 14.54 -9.20 3.71
N VAL A 131 13.90 -10.24 3.16
CA VAL A 131 13.12 -10.12 1.93
C VAL A 131 11.67 -9.78 2.25
N MET A 132 11.11 -10.40 3.30
CA MET A 132 9.69 -10.29 3.65
C MET A 132 9.31 -8.84 3.95
N PHE A 133 10.19 -8.12 4.64
CA PHE A 133 9.92 -6.76 5.09
C PHE A 133 10.80 -5.72 4.40
N PHE A 134 12.05 -6.03 4.09
CA PHE A 134 13.05 -5.03 3.65
C PHE A 134 13.47 -5.14 2.18
N GLY A 135 12.90 -6.07 1.40
CA GLY A 135 13.22 -6.26 -0.01
C GLY A 135 13.23 -4.96 -0.84
N PRO A 136 12.22 -4.08 -0.75
CA PRO A 136 12.27 -2.76 -1.39
C PRO A 136 13.49 -1.94 -1.01
N THR A 137 13.77 -1.83 0.29
CA THR A 137 14.88 -1.03 0.82
C THR A 137 16.23 -1.56 0.36
N ILE A 138 16.43 -2.89 0.42
CA ILE A 138 17.66 -3.56 -0.07
C ILE A 138 17.90 -3.21 -1.54
N LEU A 139 16.91 -3.45 -2.41
CA LEU A 139 17.08 -3.20 -3.85
C LEU A 139 17.35 -1.73 -4.16
N GLU A 140 16.74 -0.81 -3.44
CA GLU A 140 16.97 0.62 -3.63
C GLU A 140 18.37 1.06 -3.17
N LEU A 141 18.87 0.55 -2.04
CA LEU A 141 20.23 0.80 -1.59
C LEU A 141 21.25 0.26 -2.59
N ARG A 142 21.05 -0.97 -3.08
CA ARG A 142 21.91 -1.56 -4.13
C ARG A 142 21.86 -0.76 -5.43
N ARG A 143 20.69 -0.27 -5.84
CA ARG A 143 20.54 0.61 -7.01
C ARG A 143 21.31 1.94 -6.84
N ARG A 144 21.48 2.42 -5.61
CA ARG A 144 22.29 3.60 -5.26
C ARG A 144 23.78 3.27 -5.07
N GLN A 145 24.21 2.04 -5.39
CA GLN A 145 25.57 1.54 -5.19
C GLN A 145 26.03 1.52 -3.72
N CYS A 146 25.08 1.54 -2.78
CA CYS A 146 25.38 1.32 -1.36
C CYS A 146 25.71 -0.15 -1.11
N ARG A 147 26.73 -0.40 -0.28
CA ARG A 147 27.07 -1.73 0.25
C ARG A 147 26.12 -2.03 1.40
N VAL A 148 25.34 -3.10 1.24
CA VAL A 148 24.36 -3.53 2.24
C VAL A 148 24.94 -4.72 2.98
N PHE A 149 24.95 -4.63 4.31
CA PHE A 149 25.30 -5.70 5.22
C PHE A 149 24.03 -6.22 5.88
N VAL A 150 23.91 -7.53 6.08
CA VAL A 150 22.76 -8.15 6.74
C VAL A 150 23.24 -8.85 8.01
N LEU A 151 22.69 -8.43 9.14
CA LEU A 151 22.85 -9.11 10.43
C LEU A 151 21.52 -9.77 10.78
N CYS A 152 21.50 -11.10 10.72
CA CYS A 152 20.37 -11.90 11.18
C CYS A 152 20.72 -12.50 12.55
N LEU A 153 19.89 -12.21 13.56
CA LEU A 153 20.25 -12.48 14.96
C LEU A 153 19.96 -13.92 15.44
N SER A 154 19.24 -14.70 14.64
CA SER A 154 18.93 -16.10 14.93
C SER A 154 18.88 -16.93 13.66
N GLU A 155 19.13 -18.24 13.76
CA GLU A 155 18.98 -19.17 12.64
C GLU A 155 17.51 -19.50 12.33
N GLY A 156 16.55 -18.96 13.09
CA GLY A 156 15.14 -19.31 12.95
C GLY A 156 14.91 -20.80 13.23
N ASN A 157 15.58 -21.36 14.23
CA ASN A 157 15.64 -22.82 14.41
C ASN A 157 14.49 -23.40 15.25
N HIS A 158 13.40 -22.65 15.47
CA HIS A 158 12.25 -23.12 16.24
C HIS A 158 11.72 -24.49 15.75
N ASP A 159 11.61 -24.63 14.42
CA ASP A 159 11.13 -25.86 13.77
C ASP A 159 12.25 -26.90 13.50
N ARG A 160 13.43 -26.74 14.11
CA ARG A 160 14.64 -27.56 13.85
C ARG A 160 15.12 -27.54 12.39
N LYS A 161 14.88 -26.41 11.69
CA LYS A 161 15.22 -26.18 10.27
C LYS A 161 16.32 -25.14 10.06
N GLY A 162 17.03 -24.73 11.12
CA GLY A 162 18.00 -23.64 11.09
C GLY A 162 19.09 -23.81 10.03
N ALA A 163 19.61 -25.03 9.83
CA ALA A 163 20.60 -25.29 8.78
C ALA A 163 20.07 -25.04 7.35
N ILE A 164 18.80 -25.38 7.10
CA ILE A 164 18.14 -25.13 5.80
C ILE A 164 17.88 -23.63 5.66
N ARG A 165 17.27 -23.01 6.67
CA ARG A 165 16.93 -21.58 6.69
C ARG A 165 18.17 -20.68 6.56
N ARG A 166 19.30 -21.12 7.11
CA ARG A 166 20.61 -20.51 6.89
C ARG A 166 20.95 -20.47 5.39
N GLN A 167 20.88 -21.59 4.70
CA GLN A 167 21.19 -21.60 3.26
C GLN A 167 20.20 -20.72 2.48
N GLU A 168 18.91 -20.79 2.82
CA GLU A 168 17.87 -19.98 2.19
C GLU A 168 18.11 -18.46 2.36
N LEU A 169 18.58 -18.02 3.53
CA LEU A 169 19.00 -16.63 3.78
C LEU A 169 20.13 -16.20 2.85
N TRP A 170 21.17 -17.02 2.70
CA TRP A 170 22.30 -16.72 1.83
C TRP A 170 21.86 -16.62 0.36
N ASP A 171 21.11 -17.61 -0.12
CA ASP A 171 20.61 -17.65 -1.50
C ASP A 171 19.71 -16.44 -1.79
N ALA A 172 18.82 -16.08 -0.86
CA ALA A 172 17.93 -14.95 -0.98
C ALA A 172 18.68 -13.61 -1.03
N CYS A 173 19.63 -13.39 -0.13
CA CYS A 173 20.46 -12.19 -0.10
C CYS A 173 21.31 -12.05 -1.37
N GLU A 174 21.95 -13.13 -1.81
CA GLU A 174 22.76 -13.14 -3.04
C GLU A 174 21.90 -12.82 -4.27
N SER A 175 20.68 -13.35 -4.35
CA SER A 175 19.74 -13.04 -5.44
C SER A 175 19.34 -11.55 -5.51
N MET A 176 19.46 -10.83 -4.40
CA MET A 176 19.24 -9.37 -4.31
C MET A 176 20.54 -8.55 -4.48
N GLY A 177 21.66 -9.22 -4.74
CA GLY A 177 22.96 -8.61 -5.01
C GLY A 177 23.75 -8.24 -3.76
N ILE A 178 23.45 -8.85 -2.62
CA ILE A 178 24.26 -8.79 -1.39
C ILE A 178 25.35 -9.85 -1.48
N ARG A 179 26.58 -9.52 -1.09
CA ARG A 179 27.68 -10.47 -1.18
C ARG A 179 27.65 -11.45 0.00
N PRO A 180 28.03 -12.73 -0.19
CA PRO A 180 28.04 -13.70 0.90
C PRO A 180 28.85 -13.29 2.13
N GLU A 181 29.94 -12.55 1.94
CA GLU A 181 30.78 -12.00 3.03
C GLU A 181 30.14 -10.83 3.78
N ASP A 182 29.10 -10.20 3.21
CA ASP A 182 28.35 -9.10 3.83
C ASP A 182 27.16 -9.62 4.66
N ILE A 183 26.99 -10.95 4.78
CA ILE A 183 25.92 -11.62 5.53
C ILE A 183 26.49 -12.21 6.81
N THR A 184 25.95 -11.80 7.95
CA THR A 184 26.28 -12.33 9.28
C THR A 184 25.04 -12.96 9.90
N LEU A 185 25.14 -14.26 10.21
CA LEU A 185 24.12 -15.00 10.94
C LEU A 185 24.64 -15.31 12.34
N VAL A 186 23.90 -14.87 13.36
CA VAL A 186 24.24 -15.12 14.76
C VAL A 186 23.61 -16.44 15.21
N ASN A 187 24.42 -17.31 15.77
CA ASN A 187 23.98 -18.52 16.46
C ASN A 187 24.36 -18.43 17.93
N ALA A 188 23.57 -17.68 18.69
CA ALA A 188 23.79 -17.45 20.10
C ALA A 188 22.70 -18.14 20.94
N THR A 189 23.09 -18.79 22.03
CA THR A 189 22.17 -19.55 22.91
C THR A 189 21.07 -18.68 23.52
N HIS A 190 21.32 -17.38 23.71
CA HIS A 190 20.40 -16.40 24.29
C HIS A 190 19.60 -15.60 23.24
N LEU A 191 19.78 -15.88 21.94
CA LEU A 191 19.02 -15.31 20.83
C LEU A 191 18.36 -16.42 19.99
N GLN A 192 17.99 -17.52 20.65
CA GLN A 192 17.29 -18.60 19.97
C GLN A 192 15.87 -18.16 19.60
N ASP A 193 15.42 -18.63 18.45
CA ASP A 193 14.07 -18.43 17.97
C ASP A 193 13.11 -19.35 18.74
N ASP A 194 12.52 -18.82 19.80
CA ASP A 194 11.52 -19.51 20.61
C ASP A 194 10.46 -18.51 21.11
N PRO A 195 9.15 -18.79 20.97
CA PRO A 195 8.08 -17.90 21.43
C PRO A 195 8.10 -17.56 22.92
N THR A 196 8.77 -18.39 23.73
CA THR A 196 8.89 -18.20 25.18
C THR A 196 10.24 -17.61 25.58
N ALA A 197 11.21 -17.53 24.66
CA ALA A 197 12.52 -16.96 24.95
C ALA A 197 12.50 -15.44 24.87
N GLU A 198 12.94 -14.80 25.94
CA GLU A 198 13.14 -13.35 25.97
C GLU A 198 14.55 -13.00 25.49
N TRP A 199 14.64 -12.19 24.45
CA TRP A 199 15.92 -11.69 23.96
C TRP A 199 16.37 -10.48 24.79
N LYS A 200 17.51 -10.63 25.47
CA LYS A 200 18.06 -9.56 26.32
C LYS A 200 18.57 -8.40 25.47
N THR A 201 17.99 -7.22 25.70
CA THR A 201 18.33 -5.96 25.01
C THR A 201 19.82 -5.64 25.05
N GLY A 202 20.48 -5.78 26.20
CA GLY A 202 21.91 -5.51 26.36
C GLY A 202 22.80 -6.38 25.47
N THR A 203 22.41 -7.62 25.20
CA THR A 203 23.19 -8.50 24.34
C THR A 203 23.03 -8.16 22.87
N ILE A 204 21.80 -7.86 22.43
CA ILE A 204 21.54 -7.35 21.09
C ILE A 204 22.29 -6.03 20.89
N ALA A 205 22.20 -5.09 21.84
CA ALA A 205 22.86 -3.79 21.78
C ALA A 205 24.38 -3.93 21.63
N SER A 206 25.00 -4.84 22.37
CA SER A 206 26.44 -5.12 22.26
C SER A 206 26.82 -5.68 20.87
N GLN A 207 25.98 -6.55 20.30
CA GLN A 207 26.19 -7.10 18.96
C GLN A 207 26.01 -6.02 17.89
N LEU A 208 24.97 -5.18 18.01
CA LEU A 208 24.70 -4.06 17.12
C LEU A 208 25.88 -3.09 17.10
N LEU A 209 26.32 -2.62 18.27
CA LEU A 209 27.41 -1.65 18.38
C LEU A 209 28.68 -2.19 17.73
N ARG A 210 29.05 -3.44 18.00
CA ARG A 210 30.20 -4.10 17.38
C ARG A 210 30.12 -4.12 15.86
N GLN A 211 28.94 -4.40 15.30
CA GLN A 211 28.74 -4.46 13.85
C GLN A 211 28.76 -3.07 13.22
N LEU A 212 28.14 -2.07 13.87
CA LEU A 212 28.18 -0.68 13.40
C LEU A 212 29.61 -0.13 13.32
N GLU A 213 30.41 -0.38 14.35
CA GLU A 213 31.81 0.07 14.42
C GLU A 213 32.70 -0.68 13.43
N SER A 214 32.64 -2.01 13.40
CA SER A 214 33.51 -2.82 12.54
C SER A 214 33.25 -2.65 11.05
N LEU A 215 32.01 -2.34 10.67
CA LEU A 215 31.61 -2.13 9.28
C LEU A 215 31.63 -0.66 8.87
N ASP A 216 31.87 0.26 9.83
CA ASP A 216 31.76 1.72 9.67
C ASP A 216 30.42 2.09 8.98
N ALA A 217 29.34 1.52 9.49
CA ALA A 217 28.01 1.65 8.90
C ALA A 217 27.49 3.09 9.08
N GLU A 218 27.02 3.69 7.97
CA GLU A 218 26.47 5.06 7.95
C GLU A 218 24.94 5.06 8.12
N LEU A 219 24.32 3.89 7.98
CA LEU A 219 22.87 3.72 8.07
C LEU A 219 22.53 2.37 8.72
N LEU A 220 21.87 2.40 9.87
CA LEU A 220 21.25 1.25 10.52
C LEU A 220 19.78 1.17 10.12
N ILE A 221 19.32 -0.01 9.71
CA ILE A 221 17.92 -0.25 9.36
C ILE A 221 17.41 -1.46 10.16
N THR A 222 16.26 -1.32 10.81
CA THR A 222 15.64 -2.39 11.60
C THR A 222 14.12 -2.19 11.74
N PHE A 223 13.47 -2.99 12.59
CA PHE A 223 12.05 -2.89 12.92
C PHE A 223 11.75 -1.71 13.85
N ASP A 224 10.49 -1.28 13.87
CA ASP A 224 9.98 -0.34 14.87
C ASP A 224 9.51 -1.05 16.15
N LYS A 225 8.99 -0.26 17.11
CA LYS A 225 8.53 -0.76 18.41
C LYS A 225 7.46 -1.84 18.34
N GLU A 226 6.62 -1.80 17.30
CA GLU A 226 5.50 -2.73 17.11
C GLU A 226 5.92 -4.00 16.35
N GLY A 227 7.16 -4.08 15.83
CA GLY A 227 7.71 -5.32 15.27
C GLY A 227 6.92 -5.90 14.09
N VAL A 228 6.22 -5.06 13.31
CA VAL A 228 5.32 -5.37 12.17
C VAL A 228 4.05 -6.14 12.52
N SER A 229 4.15 -7.12 13.40
CA SER A 229 3.05 -7.97 13.88
C SER A 229 3.06 -8.16 15.39
N GLY A 230 3.81 -7.35 16.14
CA GLY A 230 4.04 -7.53 17.56
C GLY A 230 4.99 -8.69 17.87
N HIS A 231 5.88 -9.07 16.93
CA HIS A 231 6.78 -10.20 17.16
C HIS A 231 7.83 -9.82 18.24
N PRO A 232 7.93 -10.56 19.36
CA PRO A 232 8.81 -10.20 20.48
C PRO A 232 10.27 -9.96 20.06
N ASN A 233 10.84 -10.82 19.21
CA ASN A 233 12.21 -10.67 18.74
C ASN A 233 12.41 -9.38 17.90
N HIS A 234 11.42 -8.96 17.12
CA HIS A 234 11.51 -7.73 16.32
C HIS A 234 11.47 -6.51 17.24
N CYS A 235 10.55 -6.51 18.21
CA CYS A 235 10.45 -5.48 19.24
C CYS A 235 11.74 -5.40 20.07
N ALA A 236 12.34 -6.54 20.44
CA ALA A 236 13.59 -6.59 21.19
C ALA A 236 14.76 -5.92 20.43
N ILE A 237 14.82 -6.07 19.10
CA ILE A 237 15.82 -5.37 18.27
C ILE A 237 15.57 -3.87 18.30
N TYR A 238 14.32 -3.42 18.20
CA TYR A 238 13.98 -2.01 18.33
C TYR A 238 14.43 -1.47 19.70
N TYR A 239 14.07 -2.11 20.80
CA TYR A 239 14.41 -1.63 22.15
C TYR A 239 15.92 -1.63 22.42
N ALA A 240 16.66 -2.60 21.88
CA ALA A 240 18.11 -2.59 21.94
C ALA A 240 18.71 -1.41 21.15
N THR A 241 18.16 -1.14 19.96
CA THR A 241 18.57 -0.01 19.12
C THR A 241 18.25 1.33 19.79
N ALA A 242 17.03 1.46 20.34
CA ALA A 242 16.56 2.61 21.10
C ALA A 242 17.44 2.88 22.32
N SER A 243 17.81 1.84 23.07
CA SER A 243 18.74 1.96 24.20
C SER A 243 20.10 2.53 23.77
N LEU A 244 20.65 2.09 22.63
CA LEU A 244 21.90 2.64 22.10
C LEU A 244 21.75 4.11 21.68
N CYS A 245 20.62 4.50 21.09
CA CYS A 245 20.31 5.88 20.74
C CYS A 245 20.24 6.78 21.99
N LEU A 246 19.56 6.33 23.04
CA LEU A 246 19.42 7.08 24.30
C LEU A 246 20.76 7.27 25.01
N SER A 247 21.56 6.20 25.06
CA SER A 247 22.91 6.24 25.63
C SER A 247 23.92 7.00 24.77
N GLY A 248 23.55 7.42 23.54
CA GLY A 248 24.45 8.14 22.63
C GLY A 248 25.61 7.28 22.14
N LEU A 249 25.42 5.96 22.07
CA LEU A 249 26.45 4.99 21.67
C LEU A 249 26.44 4.70 20.16
N ILE A 250 25.37 5.05 19.45
CA ILE A 250 25.35 4.96 17.98
C ILE A 250 26.40 5.93 17.41
N PRO A 251 27.25 5.49 16.47
CA PRO A 251 28.23 6.37 15.82
C PRO A 251 27.57 7.64 15.25
N THR A 252 28.21 8.80 15.40
CA THR A 252 27.63 10.10 15.06
C THR A 252 27.33 10.27 13.56
N ASN A 253 28.04 9.54 12.71
CA ASN A 253 27.83 9.46 11.26
C ASN A 253 26.76 8.42 10.86
N CYS A 254 26.23 7.64 11.80
CA CYS A 254 25.24 6.60 11.55
C CYS A 254 23.83 7.10 11.82
N LYS A 255 23.00 7.12 10.78
CA LYS A 255 21.55 7.35 10.91
C LYS A 255 20.83 6.04 11.25
N VAL A 256 19.72 6.11 11.97
CA VAL A 256 18.91 4.93 12.31
C VAL A 256 17.52 5.07 11.71
N LEU A 257 17.14 4.10 10.86
CA LEU A 257 15.81 4.01 10.28
C LEU A 257 15.09 2.76 10.80
N THR A 258 13.82 2.92 11.17
CA THR A 258 12.94 1.83 11.57
C THR A 258 11.82 1.66 10.56
N LEU A 259 11.46 0.41 10.25
CA LEU A 259 10.35 0.09 9.35
C LEU A 259 9.02 0.33 10.05
N GLU A 260 8.18 1.20 9.48
CA GLU A 260 6.88 1.51 10.04
C GLU A 260 5.95 0.28 10.01
N THR A 261 5.44 -0.10 11.18
CA THR A 261 4.35 -1.04 11.33
C THR A 261 3.04 -0.40 10.92
N VAL A 262 2.33 -1.06 10.00
CA VAL A 262 1.01 -0.61 9.54
C VAL A 262 -0.08 -1.60 9.95
N ASN A 263 -1.31 -1.09 10.08
CA ASN A 263 -2.48 -1.92 10.32
C ASN A 263 -2.70 -2.96 9.20
N VAL A 264 -3.51 -3.98 9.51
CA VAL A 264 -3.78 -5.11 8.60
C VAL A 264 -4.34 -4.65 7.24
N CYS A 265 -5.21 -3.64 7.21
CA CYS A 265 -5.74 -3.12 5.95
C CYS A 265 -4.61 -2.60 5.06
N ARG A 266 -3.84 -1.63 5.55
CA ARG A 266 -2.69 -1.05 4.81
C ARG A 266 -1.65 -2.10 4.44
N LYS A 267 -1.43 -3.09 5.32
CA LYS A 267 -0.51 -4.21 5.10
C LYS A 267 -0.82 -4.94 3.80
N TYR A 268 -2.09 -5.11 3.43
CA TYR A 268 -2.52 -5.88 2.25
C TYR A 268 -3.07 -5.03 1.09
N LEU A 269 -2.93 -3.70 1.14
CA LEU A 269 -3.34 -2.80 0.04
C LEU A 269 -2.34 -2.74 -1.13
N SER A 270 -1.16 -3.36 -1.01
CA SER A 270 -0.13 -3.32 -2.05
C SER A 270 0.17 -1.88 -2.54
N ILE A 271 0.09 -1.62 -3.85
CA ILE A 271 0.30 -0.27 -4.43
C ILE A 271 -0.80 0.74 -4.07
N PHE A 272 -1.96 0.30 -3.56
CA PHE A 272 -3.03 1.20 -3.18
C PHE A 272 -2.70 1.96 -1.89
N ASP A 273 -1.67 1.56 -1.14
CA ASP A 273 -1.19 2.36 -0.01
C ASP A 273 -0.27 3.53 -0.43
N LEU A 274 -0.06 3.71 -1.73
CA LEU A 274 0.85 4.71 -2.29
C LEU A 274 0.51 6.16 -1.88
N PRO A 275 -0.74 6.66 -2.02
CA PRO A 275 -1.04 8.04 -1.62
C PRO A 275 -0.78 8.29 -0.13
N VAL A 276 -1.17 7.32 0.72
CA VAL A 276 -0.99 7.42 2.18
C VAL A 276 0.50 7.45 2.52
N THR A 277 1.30 6.58 1.90
CA THR A 277 2.76 6.56 2.11
C THR A 277 3.41 7.88 1.70
N LEU A 278 3.05 8.43 0.53
CA LEU A 278 3.63 9.68 0.04
C LEU A 278 3.25 10.90 0.89
N LEU A 279 2.11 10.85 1.58
CA LEU A 279 1.62 11.95 2.43
C LEU A 279 2.13 11.87 3.87
N LEU A 280 2.24 10.67 4.43
CA LEU A 280 2.45 10.49 5.87
C LEU A 280 3.87 10.04 6.24
N SER A 281 4.59 9.34 5.36
CA SER A 281 5.90 8.78 5.70
C SER A 281 7.02 9.78 5.40
N THR A 282 8.02 9.84 6.28
CA THR A 282 9.19 10.74 6.11
C THR A 282 10.21 10.18 5.12
N ASN A 283 10.47 8.88 5.22
CA ASN A 283 11.31 8.14 4.30
C ASN A 283 10.50 7.00 3.68
N TRP A 284 10.72 6.74 2.39
CA TRP A 284 10.01 5.68 1.69
C TRP A 284 10.83 5.11 0.54
N VAL A 285 10.48 3.89 0.15
CA VAL A 285 11.00 3.22 -1.03
C VAL A 285 9.84 2.55 -1.75
N ILE A 286 9.66 2.87 -3.02
CA ILE A 286 8.61 2.30 -3.86
C ILE A 286 9.26 1.59 -5.06
N LEU A 287 8.98 0.30 -5.22
CA LEU A 287 9.52 -0.53 -6.29
C LEU A 287 8.68 -0.48 -7.57
N SER A 288 9.39 -0.60 -8.69
CA SER A 288 8.77 -0.93 -9.97
C SER A 288 8.25 -2.37 -9.96
N TRP A 289 7.29 -2.68 -10.83
CA TRP A 289 6.73 -4.03 -10.94
C TRP A 289 7.80 -5.09 -11.23
N ARG A 290 8.86 -4.73 -11.99
CA ARG A 290 9.98 -5.64 -12.28
C ARG A 290 10.83 -5.90 -11.05
N ALA A 291 11.18 -4.85 -10.30
CA ALA A 291 11.94 -4.98 -9.06
C ALA A 291 11.16 -5.74 -7.98
N ARG A 292 9.84 -5.52 -7.89
CA ARG A 292 8.95 -6.32 -7.02
C ARG A 292 9.06 -7.82 -7.34
N ARG A 293 9.08 -8.21 -8.61
CA ARG A 293 9.23 -9.64 -8.96
C ARG A 293 10.56 -10.21 -8.47
N SER A 294 11.64 -9.43 -8.46
CA SER A 294 12.91 -9.85 -7.88
C SER A 294 12.78 -10.15 -6.38
N VAL A 295 12.11 -9.28 -5.61
CA VAL A 295 11.81 -9.54 -4.18
C VAL A 295 10.94 -10.79 -4.01
N GLN A 296 9.91 -10.97 -4.84
CA GLN A 296 9.06 -12.16 -4.78
C GLN A 296 9.82 -13.44 -5.14
N ASN A 297 10.79 -13.37 -6.06
CA ASN A 297 11.65 -14.49 -6.40
C ASN A 297 12.59 -14.82 -5.23
N ALA A 298 13.18 -13.82 -4.60
CA ALA A 298 14.00 -14.00 -3.40
C ALA A 298 13.19 -14.65 -2.27
N MET A 299 11.92 -14.24 -2.06
CA MET A 299 11.05 -14.90 -1.06
C MET A 299 10.83 -16.37 -1.38
N ARG A 300 10.76 -16.75 -2.66
CA ARG A 300 10.54 -18.16 -3.04
C ARG A 300 11.74 -19.05 -2.75
N LEU A 301 12.92 -18.48 -2.53
CA LEU A 301 14.12 -19.22 -2.10
C LEU A 301 14.00 -19.70 -0.64
N HIS A 302 13.18 -19.04 0.19
CA HIS A 302 12.79 -19.49 1.54
C HIS A 302 11.75 -20.63 1.49
N HIS A 303 12.03 -21.69 0.72
CA HIS A 303 11.09 -22.76 0.43
C HIS A 303 10.59 -23.48 1.69
N SER A 304 11.47 -23.71 2.67
CA SER A 304 11.18 -24.39 3.94
C SER A 304 10.13 -23.67 4.79
N GLN A 305 9.91 -22.39 4.48
CA GLN A 305 9.02 -21.49 5.20
C GLN A 305 7.75 -21.13 4.40
N MET A 306 7.62 -21.62 3.16
CA MET A 306 6.46 -21.31 2.31
C MET A 306 5.19 -22.05 2.73
N VAL A 307 4.30 -21.31 3.41
CA VAL A 307 2.95 -21.74 3.79
C VAL A 307 1.87 -20.95 3.01
N TRP A 308 0.62 -21.42 3.01
CA TRP A 308 -0.44 -20.87 2.15
C TRP A 308 -0.66 -19.36 2.37
N PHE A 309 -0.71 -18.90 3.62
CA PHE A 309 -0.93 -17.48 3.94
C PHE A 309 0.29 -16.61 3.56
N ARG A 310 1.49 -17.20 3.53
CA ARG A 310 2.70 -16.52 3.07
C ARG A 310 2.65 -16.25 1.56
N ARG A 311 2.01 -17.13 0.79
CA ARG A 311 1.75 -16.87 -0.64
C ARG A 311 0.82 -15.67 -0.84
N LEU A 312 -0.20 -15.52 0.02
CA LEU A 312 -1.06 -14.33 0.02
C LEU A 312 -0.27 -13.08 0.40
N TYR A 313 0.60 -13.16 1.41
CA TYR A 313 1.50 -12.06 1.77
C TYR A 313 2.37 -11.63 0.59
N ILE A 314 3.04 -12.56 -0.08
CA ILE A 314 3.90 -12.26 -1.25
C ILE A 314 3.09 -11.58 -2.37
N ALA A 315 1.82 -11.96 -2.55
CA ALA A 315 0.94 -11.43 -3.58
C ALA A 315 0.34 -10.05 -3.26
N PHE A 316 -0.02 -9.80 -2.00
CA PHE A 316 -0.84 -8.63 -1.63
C PHE A 316 -0.14 -7.65 -0.68
N SER A 317 0.89 -8.09 0.04
CA SER A 317 1.56 -7.24 1.03
C SER A 317 2.15 -6.00 0.39
N ARG A 318 1.95 -4.85 1.03
CA ARG A 318 2.64 -3.62 0.65
C ARG A 318 4.14 -3.71 0.90
N TYR A 319 4.63 -4.49 1.88
CA TYR A 319 6.06 -4.60 2.15
C TYR A 319 6.85 -5.26 1.00
N MET A 320 6.17 -5.96 0.08
CA MET A 320 6.78 -6.48 -1.16
C MET A 320 7.05 -5.39 -2.21
N VAL A 321 6.55 -4.17 -2.02
CA VAL A 321 6.60 -3.09 -3.02
C VAL A 321 6.90 -1.70 -2.44
N ILE A 322 6.46 -1.41 -1.22
CA ILE A 322 6.58 -0.13 -0.54
C ILE A 322 7.08 -0.35 0.89
N ASN A 323 8.27 0.17 1.19
CA ASN A 323 8.72 0.36 2.57
C ASN A 323 8.53 1.81 2.98
N SER A 324 7.94 2.03 4.14
CA SER A 324 7.92 3.32 4.83
C SER A 324 8.84 3.22 6.02
N LEU A 325 9.74 4.19 6.17
CA LEU A 325 10.78 4.17 7.18
C LEU A 325 10.74 5.48 7.96
N ARG A 326 10.96 5.38 9.28
CA ARG A 326 11.07 6.54 10.16
C ARG A 326 12.50 6.64 10.69
N GLU A 327 13.08 7.84 10.57
CA GLU A 327 14.34 8.14 11.24
C GLU A 327 14.05 8.33 12.72
N ILE A 328 14.82 7.65 13.58
CA ILE A 328 14.76 7.84 15.02
C ILE A 328 16.05 8.48 15.50
N ASN A 329 15.90 9.49 16.36
CA ASN A 329 16.99 10.10 17.10
C ASN A 329 16.73 10.00 18.61
N LYS A 330 17.68 10.48 19.42
CA LYS A 330 17.57 10.44 20.87
C LYS A 330 16.26 11.04 21.39
N SER A 331 15.87 12.24 20.93
CA SER A 331 14.63 12.90 21.37
C SER A 331 13.36 12.16 20.95
N ASP A 332 13.34 11.56 19.76
CA ASP A 332 12.19 10.78 19.31
C ASP A 332 11.99 9.54 20.19
N VAL A 333 13.09 8.86 20.52
CA VAL A 333 13.08 7.67 21.37
C VAL A 333 12.68 8.00 22.80
N GLU A 334 13.17 9.11 23.37
CA GLU A 334 12.76 9.56 24.70
C GLU A 334 11.24 9.76 24.76
N PHE A 335 10.65 10.37 23.73
CA PHE A 335 9.20 10.57 23.67
C PHE A 335 8.44 9.25 23.52
N GLU A 336 8.88 8.35 22.64
CA GLU A 336 8.20 7.08 22.38
C GLU A 336 8.22 6.11 23.55
N ILE A 337 9.28 6.12 24.37
CA ILE A 337 9.39 5.26 25.56
C ILE A 337 8.56 5.82 26.72
N LEU A 338 8.38 7.14 26.81
CA LEU A 338 7.54 7.74 27.86
C LEU A 338 6.04 7.51 27.63
N ASP A 339 5.63 7.34 26.37
CA ASP A 339 4.24 7.07 25.97
C ASP A 339 3.83 5.59 26.08
N SER A 340 4.77 4.68 26.37
CA SER A 340 4.57 3.23 26.53
C SER A 340 4.65 2.81 27.99
#